data_AF-A0A833G7G1-F1
#
_entry.id   AF-A0A833G7G1-F1
#
_cell.length_a   1.000
_cell.length_b   1.000
_cell.length_c   1.000
_cell.angle_alpha   90.00
_cell.angle_beta   90.00
_cell.angle_gamma   90.00
#
_symmetry.space_group_name_H-M   'P 1'
#
loop_
_entity.id
_entity.type
_entity.pdbx_description
1 polymer ?
#
loop_
_entity_poly.entity_id
_entity_poly.type
_entity_poly.pdbx_seq_one_letter_code
_entity_poly.pdbx_strand_id
1 'polypeptide(L)' 'FRGVLWIVETIAAHAEREFYDEDNIRKELLKLEQQFEFGKITVEEFEKVESELLQRLTEARRMKEGS' A
#
# COMPACT_ATOMS: atom_id res chain seq x y z
N PHE A 1 -11.67 9.63 -3.77
CA PHE A 1 -10.56 8.72 -3.48
C PHE A 1 -9.78 9.27 -2.29
N ARG A 2 -9.91 8.65 -1.11
CA ARG A 2 -9.24 9.05 0.16
C ARG A 2 -8.66 7.83 0.91
N GLY A 3 -8.43 6.72 0.20
CA GLY A 3 -8.05 5.44 0.79
C GLY A 3 -6.56 5.34 1.11
N VAL A 4 -5.70 5.68 0.15
CA VAL A 4 -4.23 5.53 0.28
C VAL A 4 -3.59 6.66 1.08
N LEU A 5 -4.07 7.90 0.93
CA LEU A 5 -3.56 9.06 1.69
C LEU A 5 -3.66 8.86 3.22
N TRP A 6 -4.67 8.16 3.73
CA TRP A 6 -4.78 7.81 5.16
C TRP A 6 -3.77 6.75 5.60
N ILE A 7 -3.41 5.81 4.71
CA ILE A 7 -2.47 4.73 5.03
C ILE A 7 -1.04 5.28 5.22
N VAL A 8 -0.69 6.34 4.49
CA VAL A 8 0.65 6.95 4.50
C VAL A 8 0.91 7.73 5.79
N GLU A 9 -0.10 8.25 6.48
CA GLU A 9 0.06 8.99 7.75
C GLU A 9 0.56 8.10 8.92
N THR A 10 0.59 6.78 8.75
CA THR A 10 1.12 5.86 9.76
C THR A 10 2.65 5.74 9.65
N ILE A 11 3.38 6.86 9.72
CA ILE A 11 4.83 6.82 9.92
C ILE A 11 5.13 7.26 11.35
N ALA A 12 5.42 6.29 12.20
CA ALA A 12 6.30 6.48 13.34
C ALA A 12 7.13 5.20 13.54
N ALA A 13 8.36 5.30 13.06
CA ALA A 13 9.56 4.55 13.44
C ALA A 13 9.40 3.39 14.45
N HIS A 14 9.64 2.15 14.01
CA HIS A 14 10.75 1.29 14.48
C HIS A 14 10.68 -0.15 13.93
N ALA A 15 11.85 -0.64 13.54
CA ALA A 15 12.45 -1.97 13.65
C ALA A 15 11.76 -3.28 13.15
N GLU A 16 12.62 -4.09 12.54
CA GLU A 16 12.62 -5.56 12.38
C GLU A 16 11.73 -6.18 11.30
N ARG A 17 12.29 -7.20 10.63
CA ARG A 17 11.89 -7.78 9.32
C ARG A 17 10.41 -8.13 9.16
N GLU A 18 9.65 -8.20 10.25
CA GLU A 18 8.24 -8.57 10.27
C GLU A 18 7.32 -7.53 9.61
N PHE A 19 7.68 -6.24 9.61
CA PHE A 19 6.90 -5.20 8.93
C PHE A 19 7.39 -4.88 7.52
N TYR A 20 8.47 -5.54 7.07
CA TYR A 20 9.12 -5.22 5.81
C TYR A 20 8.19 -5.41 4.60
N ASP A 21 7.40 -6.49 4.60
CA ASP A 21 6.45 -6.76 3.51
C ASP A 21 5.30 -5.76 3.48
N GLU A 22 4.78 -5.40 4.66
CA GLU A 22 3.72 -4.41 4.81
C GLU A 22 4.18 -3.01 4.34
N ASP A 23 5.37 -2.60 4.76
CA ASP A 23 5.95 -1.30 4.41
C ASP A 23 6.31 -1.19 2.93
N ASN A 24 6.76 -2.29 2.31
CA ASN A 24 6.99 -2.31 0.87
C ASN A 24 5.68 -2.12 0.10
N ILE A 25 4.61 -2.81 0.49
CA ILE A 25 3.30 -2.67 -0.16
C ILE A 25 2.76 -1.24 0.00
N ARG A 26 2.94 -0.62 1.18
CA ARG A 26 2.58 0.80 1.39
C ARG A 26 3.36 1.76 0.50
N LYS A 27 4.67 1.54 0.30
CA LYS A 27 5.49 2.33 -0.63
C LYS A 27 5.04 2.15 -2.07
N GLU A 28 4.64 0.95 -2.45
CA GLU A 28 4.07 0.67 -3.78
C GLU A 28 2.77 1.45 -3.99
N LEU A 29 1.87 1.48 -3.00
CA LEU A 29 0.64 2.27 -3.04
C LEU A 29 0.90 3.78 -3.20
N LEU A 30 1.86 4.34 -2.44
CA LEU A 30 2.24 5.76 -2.56
C LEU A 30 2.80 6.09 -3.95
N LYS A 31 3.58 5.16 -4.54
CA LYS A 31 4.12 5.34 -5.89
C LYS A 31 3.02 5.23 -6.95
N LEU A 32 2.00 4.39 -6.72
CA LEU A 32 0.85 4.25 -7.60
C LEU A 32 0.01 5.53 -7.61
N GLU A 33 -0.29 6.12 -6.44
CA GLU A 33 -0.99 7.41 -6.36
C GLU A 33 -0.24 8.52 -7.09
N GLN A 34 1.07 8.67 -6.86
CA GLN A 34 1.85 9.67 -7.60
C GLN A 34 1.77 9.46 -9.11
N GLN A 35 1.83 8.21 -9.60
CA GLN A 35 1.69 7.95 -11.03
C GLN A 35 0.33 8.37 -11.57
N PHE A 36 -0.74 8.12 -10.82
CA PHE A 36 -2.10 8.55 -11.18
C PHE A 36 -2.23 10.08 -11.15
N GLU A 37 -1.74 10.75 -10.10
CA GLU A 37 -1.75 12.20 -9.97
C GLU A 37 -0.97 12.91 -11.09
N PHE A 38 0.15 12.33 -11.52
CA PHE A 38 0.91 12.83 -12.67
C PHE A 38 0.30 12.45 -14.02
N GLY A 39 -0.86 11.79 -14.05
CA GLY A 39 -1.55 11.35 -15.27
C GLY A 39 -0.77 10.31 -16.07
N LYS A 40 0.14 9.56 -15.43
CA LYS A 40 0.95 8.51 -16.08
C LYS A 40 0.19 7.19 -16.27
N ILE A 41 -0.87 6.99 -15.51
CA ILE A 41 -1.76 5.83 -15.57
C ILE A 41 -3.20 6.31 -15.55
N THR A 42 -4.10 5.51 -16.13
CA THR A 42 -5.54 5.79 -16.10
C THR A 42 -6.14 5.42 -14.75
N VAL A 43 -7.40 5.82 -14.53
CA VAL A 43 -8.14 5.44 -13.32
C VAL A 43 -8.37 3.93 -13.27
N GLU A 44 -8.62 3.28 -14.41
CA GLU A 44 -8.83 1.83 -14.49
C GLU A 44 -7.54 1.06 -14.16
N GLU A 45 -6.38 1.56 -14.62
CA GLU A 45 -5.08 1.01 -14.27
C GLU A 45 -4.76 1.20 -12.79
N PHE A 46 -5.07 2.38 -12.25
CA PHE A 46 -4.93 2.67 -10.82
C PHE A 46 -5.78 1.72 -9.99
N GLU A 47 -7.09 1.62 -10.24
CA GLU A 47 -8.02 0.80 -9.46
C GLU A 47 -7.65 -0.69 -9.49
N LYS A 48 -7.20 -1.19 -10.65
CA LYS A 48 -6.73 -2.58 -10.78
C LYS A 48 -5.54 -2.85 -9.87
N VAL A 49 -4.49 -2.02 -9.96
CA VAL A 49 -3.26 -2.23 -9.20
C VAL A 49 -3.46 -1.93 -7.70
N GLU A 50 -4.28 -0.93 -7.37
CA GLU A 50 -4.63 -0.59 -5.99
C GLU A 50 -5.32 -1.77 -5.30
N SER A 51 -6.28 -2.42 -5.96
CA SER A 51 -6.97 -3.60 -5.43
C SER A 51 -6.01 -4.76 -5.12
N GLU A 52 -5.08 -5.05 -6.05
CA GLU A 52 -4.06 -6.10 -5.86
C GLU A 52 -3.13 -5.79 -4.68
N LEU A 53 -2.69 -4.55 -4.55
CA LEU A 53 -1.83 -4.11 -3.44
C LEU A 53 -2.56 -4.14 -2.09
N LEU A 54 -3.83 -3.72 -2.04
CA LEU A 54 -4.64 -3.78 -0.83
C LEU A 54 -4.95 -5.22 -0.39
N GLN A 55 -5.14 -6.13 -1.35
CA GLN A 55 -5.27 -7.55 -1.05
C GLN A 55 -3.98 -8.11 -0.42
N ARG A 56 -2.81 -7.85 -1.03
CA ARG A 56 -1.51 -8.25 -0.49
C ARG A 56 -1.27 -7.69 0.92
N LEU A 57 -1.66 -6.43 1.15
CA LEU A 57 -1.56 -5.78 2.46
C LEU A 57 -2.41 -6.50 3.51
N THR A 58 -3.63 -6.89 3.12
CA THR A 58 -4.56 -7.62 4.00
C THR A 58 -4.02 -9.02 4.32
N GLU A 59 -3.45 -9.72 3.34
CA GLU A 59 -2.83 -11.03 3.53
C GLU A 59 -1.62 -10.96 4.46
N ALA A 60 -0.72 -9.98 4.26
CA ALA A 60 0.44 -9.76 5.12
C ALA A 60 0.03 -9.50 6.58
N ARG A 61 -1.04 -8.72 6.79
CA ARG A 61 -1.62 -8.48 8.14
C ARG A 61 -2.19 -9.75 8.77
N ARG A 62 -2.93 -10.55 8.01
CA ARG A 62 -3.52 -11.81 8.51
C ARG A 62 -2.46 -12.83 8.91
N MET A 63 -1.35 -12.93 8.15
CA MET A 63 -0.24 -13.82 8.50
C MET A 63 0.40 -13.44 9.84
N LYS A 64 0.44 -12.13 10.13
CA LYS A 64 0.92 -11.62 11.42
C LYS A 64 -0.04 -11.92 12.58
N GLU A 65 -1.35 -11.77 12.38
CA GLU A 65 -2.35 -12.01 13.44
C GLU A 65 -2.49 -13.50 13.82
N GLY A 66 -2.05 -14.40 12.94
CA GLY A 66 -2.08 -15.86 13.14
C GLY A 66 -0.78 -16.49 13.65
N SER A 67 0.30 -15.72 13.88
CA SER A 67 1.57 -16.20 14.49
C SER A 67 1.65 -15.93 15.99
#